data_AF-A0A2J6H7K8-F1
#
_entry.id   AF-A0A2J6H7K8-F1
#
_cell.length_a   1.000
_cell.length_b   1.000
_cell.length_c   1.000
_cell.angle_alpha   90.00
_cell.angle_beta   90.00
_cell.angle_gamma   90.00
#
_symmetry.space_group_name_H-M   'P 1'
#
loop_
_entity.id
_entity.type
_entity.pdbx_description
1 polymer ?
#
loop_
_entity_poly.entity_id
_entity_poly.type
_entity_poly.pdbx_seq_one_letter_code
_entity_poly.pdbx_strand_id
1 'polypeptide(L)' 'MEKEKKDDTATLTAQAHGVTPAYVRMVVNGKRKNESILSTFNAILEAKDNLSKPVYSNSESTN' A
#
# COMPACT_ATOMS: atom_id res chain seq x y z
N MET A 1 19.15 1.90 -14.25
CA MET A 1 18.60 0.57 -13.89
C MET A 1 17.52 0.79 -12.83
N GLU A 2 16.29 1.10 -13.23
CA GLU A 2 15.16 1.25 -12.30
C GLU A 2 14.32 -0.04 -12.28
N LYS A 3 14.83 -1.08 -11.62
CA LYS A 3 14.14 -2.38 -11.54
C LYS A 3 14.11 -2.93 -10.13
N GLU A 4 13.75 -2.14 -9.12
CA GLU A 4 13.55 -2.72 -7.79
C GLU A 4 12.61 -1.99 -6.82
N LYS A 5 11.65 -1.19 -7.30
CA LYS A 5 10.44 -0.87 -6.52
C LYS A 5 9.49 -2.08 -6.45
N LYS A 6 10.01 -3.25 -6.07
CA LYS A 6 9.23 -4.49 -5.93
C LYS A 6 8.40 -4.41 -4.64
N ASP A 7 7.19 -3.88 -4.77
CA ASP A 7 6.08 -4.02 -3.82
C ASP A 7 6.39 -3.70 -2.35
N ASP A 8 6.79 -2.46 -2.02
CA ASP A 8 6.82 -2.01 -0.62
C ASP A 8 5.49 -2.31 0.09
N THR A 9 4.37 -2.19 -0.62
CA THR A 9 3.02 -2.44 -0.07
C THR A 9 2.85 -3.89 0.40
N ALA A 10 3.30 -4.89 -0.37
CA ALA A 10 3.20 -6.29 0.03
C ALA A 10 4.12 -6.60 1.21
N THR A 11 5.31 -5.99 1.24
CA THR A 11 6.28 -6.13 2.33
C THR A 11 5.81 -5.47 3.62
N LEU A 12 5.19 -4.29 3.54
CA LEU A 12 4.60 -3.59 4.68
C LEU A 12 3.39 -4.36 5.24
N THR A 13 2.51 -4.84 4.35
CA THR A 13 1.36 -5.69 4.75
C THR A 13 1.85 -6.97 5.43
N ALA A 14 2.90 -7.59 4.87
CA ALA A 14 3.48 -8.82 5.40
C ALA A 14 4.03 -8.62 6.82
N GLN A 15 4.75 -7.52 7.07
CA GLN A 15 5.26 -7.16 8.40
C GLN A 15 4.13 -6.91 9.40
N ALA A 16 3.06 -6.21 9.00
CA ALA A 16 1.93 -5.92 9.88
C ALA A 16 1.18 -7.18 10.35
N HIS A 17 1.16 -8.22 9.52
CA HIS A 17 0.45 -9.48 9.80
C HIS A 17 1.38 -10.63 10.22
N GLY A 18 2.69 -10.42 10.30
CA GLY A 18 3.67 -11.47 10.61
C GLY A 18 3.73 -12.59 9.56
N VAL A 19 3.39 -12.30 8.30
CA VAL A 19 3.37 -13.25 7.18
C VAL A 19 4.47 -12.94 6.17
N THR A 20 4.61 -13.76 5.13
CA THR A 20 5.56 -13.48 4.05
C THR A 20 4.94 -12.61 2.95
N PRO A 21 5.73 -11.78 2.25
CA PRO A 21 5.22 -11.01 1.10
C PRO A 21 4.64 -11.90 -0.01
N ALA A 22 5.19 -13.12 -0.16
CA ALA A 22 4.64 -14.11 -1.09
C ALA A 22 3.21 -14.53 -0.71
N TYR A 23 2.93 -14.70 0.58
CA TYR A 23 1.58 -15.01 1.06
C TYR A 23 0.59 -13.87 0.77
N VAL A 24 1.00 -12.61 1.01
CA VAL A 24 0.20 -11.44 0.64
C VAL A 24 -0.13 -11.43 -0.85
N ARG A 25 0.85 -11.70 -1.72
CA ARG A 25 0.63 -11.83 -3.17
C ARG A 25 -0.34 -12.96 -3.53
N MET A 26 -0.34 -14.07 -2.80
CA MET A 26 -1.31 -15.15 -3.02
C MET A 26 -2.72 -14.72 -2.64
N VAL A 27 -2.88 -13.93 -1.57
CA VAL A 27 -4.18 -13.37 -1.15
C VAL A 27 -4.70 -12.37 -2.18
N VAL A 28 -3.85 -11.43 -2.62
CA VAL A 28 -4.22 -10.42 -3.63
C VAL A 28 -4.57 -11.06 -4.98
N ASN A 29 -3.86 -12.12 -5.38
CA ASN A 29 -4.17 -12.88 -6.60
C ASN A 29 -5.38 -13.82 -6.47
N GLY A 30 -6.11 -13.80 -5.34
CA GLY A 30 -7.27 -14.67 -5.10
C GLY A 30 -6.93 -16.16 -4.89
N LYS A 31 -5.64 -16.53 -4.79
CA LYS A 31 -5.20 -17.90 -4.50
C LYS A 31 -5.42 -18.30 -3.05
N ARG A 32 -5.63 -17.33 -2.15
CA ARG A 32 -5.97 -17.50 -0.74
C ARG A 32 -7.04 -16.48 -0.35
N LYS A 33 -7.99 -16.89 0.49
CA LYS A 33 -8.98 -15.98 1.09
C LYS A 33 -8.48 -15.51 2.45
N ASN A 34 -8.08 -14.25 2.54
CA ASN A 34 -7.77 -13.59 3.80
C ASN A 34 -8.14 -12.10 3.69
N GLU A 35 -9.31 -11.75 4.21
CA GLU A 35 -9.88 -10.41 4.09
C GLU A 35 -9.10 -9.37 4.90
N SER A 36 -8.53 -9.75 6.05
CA SER A 36 -7.72 -8.84 6.87
C SER A 36 -6.45 -8.38 6.15
N ILE A 37 -5.74 -9.31 5.51
CA ILE A 37 -4.55 -9.00 4.71
C ILE A 37 -4.92 -8.15 3.49
N LEU A 38 -6.00 -8.51 2.80
CA LEU A 38 -6.45 -7.76 1.62
C LEU A 38 -6.87 -6.33 1.98
N SER A 39 -7.59 -6.16 3.09
CA SER A 39 -8.00 -4.86 3.61
C SER A 39 -6.79 -4.00 3.98
N THR A 40 -5.80 -4.57 4.66
CA THR A 40 -4.57 -3.84 5.02
C THR A 40 -3.75 -3.47 3.79
N PHE A 41 -3.66 -4.38 2.81
CA PHE A 41 -2.97 -4.13 1.56
C PHE A 41 -3.60 -2.95 0.79
N ASN A 42 -4.93 -2.90 0.71
CA ASN A 42 -5.66 -1.81 0.07
C ASN A 42 -5.48 -0.48 0.83
N ALA A 43 -5.56 -0.49 2.16
CA ALA A 43 -5.35 0.72 2.96
C ALA A 43 -3.94 1.32 2.75
N ILE A 44 -2.90 0.49 2.63
CA ILE A 44 -1.54 0.97 2.34
C ILE A 44 -1.43 1.52 0.91
N LEU A 45 -2.11 0.91 -0.07
CA LEU A 45 -2.17 1.45 -1.43
C LEU A 45 -2.85 2.83 -1.46
N GLU A 46 -3.98 2.97 -0.78
CA GLU A 46 -4.70 4.24 -0.67
C GLU A 46 -3.88 5.31 0.05
N ALA A 47 -3.14 4.94 1.11
CA ALA A 47 -2.23 5.86 1.79
C ALA A 47 -1.09 6.33 0.87
N LYS A 48 -0.54 5.43 0.04
CA LYS A 48 0.51 5.78 -0.93
C LYS A 48 -0.01 6.69 -2.05
N ASP A 49 -1.24 6.47 -2.52
CA ASP A 49 -1.90 7.34 -3.50
C ASP A 49 -2.09 8.76 -2.93
N ASN A 50 -2.58 8.86 -1.68
CA ASN A 50 -2.77 10.14 -1.02
C ASN A 50 -1.46 10.87 -0.72
N LEU A 51 -0.38 10.13 -0.39
CA LEU A 51 0.95 10.72 -0.17
C LEU A 51 1.61 11.20 -1.47
N SER A 52 1.21 10.65 -2.62
CA SER A 52 1.72 11.04 -3.94
C SER A 52 1.00 12.26 -4.54
N LYS A 53 -0.07 12.74 -3.92
CA LYS A 53 -0.72 14.00 -4.32
C LYS A 53 0.15 15.14 -3.80
N PRO A 54 0.74 15.97 -4.67
CA PRO A 54 1.40 17.18 -4.20
C PRO A 54 0.34 18.00 -3.48
N VAL A 55 0.54 18.21 -2.18
CA VAL A 55 -0.24 19.16 -1.41
C VAL A 55 0.10 20.55 -1.95
N TYR A 56 -0.53 20.95 -3.06
CA TYR A 56 -0.72 22.36 -3.35
C TYR A 56 -1.74 22.86 -2.34
N SER A 57 -1.25 23.12 -1.13
CA SER A 57 -1.91 24.02 -0.20
C SER A 57 -1.90 25.39 -0.86
N ASN A 58 -2.94 25.71 -1.63
CA ASN A 58 -3.34 27.10 -1.79
C ASN A 58 -3.85 27.54 -0.41
N SER A 59 -2.93 27.95 0.46
CA SER A 59 -3.28 28.87 1.53
C SER A 59 -3.66 30.18 0.85
N GLU A 60 -4.96 30.32 0.63
CA GLU A 60 -5.64 31.55 0.28
C GLU A 60 -5.27 32.60 1.32
N SER A 61 -4.27 33.44 1.03
CA SER A 61 -4.02 34.66 1.79
C SER A 61 -5.09 35.66 1.39
N THR A 62 -6.27 35.56 2.00
CA THR A 62 -7.22 36.67 2.06
C THR A 62 -6.76 37.62 3.16
N ASN A 63 -6.12 38.73 2.78
CA ASN A 63 -6.42 40.06 3.33
C ASN A 63 -5.81 41.16 2.46
#